data_AF-A0A9R1S1W9-F1
#
_entry.id   AF-A0A9R1S1W9-F1
#
_cell.length_a   1.000
_cell.length_b   1.000
_cell.length_c   1.000
_cell.angle_alpha   90.00
_cell.angle_beta   90.00
_cell.angle_gamma   90.00
#
_symmetry.space_group_name_H-M   'P 1'
#
loop_
_entity.id
_entity.type
_entity.pdbx_description
1 polymer ?
#
loop_
_entity_poly.entity_id
_entity_poly.type
_entity_poly.pdbx_seq_one_letter_code
_entity_poly.pdbx_strand_id
1 'polypeptide(L)'
;MACKLKWSPLLSILLLAGMVGISHAGNIAVYWGQNGNEGTLADACNSDLYAYVMVSFLSTFGNGQTPALNLAGHCDPLSGNCNVFSSDITTCQSNGVKVLLSLGGGAGSYGLSSTEDAQSVATYLWDNFLGGSSSSRPLGDAVLDGIDFDIETGNSAHYDELATFLSQYSAQGRKVYLTAARQCPYPDASLGPALQTGLFDNVWVQFYNNPPCQYASGDASNLQSAWNTWTSSVKNSYSSQVKDSV
;
A
#
# COMPACT_ATOMS: atom_id res chain seq x y z
N MET A 1 -30.99 -28.15 49.46
CA MET A 1 -31.70 -27.13 48.65
C MET A 1 -30.74 -26.62 47.59
N ALA A 2 -30.98 -26.93 46.31
CA ALA A 2 -30.15 -26.42 45.22
C ALA A 2 -30.68 -25.04 44.80
N CYS A 3 -29.85 -24.01 44.95
CA CYS A 3 -30.18 -22.65 44.54
C CYS A 3 -30.12 -22.58 43.01
N LYS A 4 -31.28 -22.46 42.34
CA LYS A 4 -31.32 -22.22 40.89
C LYS A 4 -30.92 -20.76 40.64
N LEU A 5 -29.67 -20.54 40.24
CA LEU A 5 -29.17 -19.24 39.82
C LEU A 5 -29.90 -18.82 38.52
N LYS A 6 -30.84 -17.88 38.61
CA LYS A 6 -31.49 -17.31 37.42
C LYS A 6 -30.54 -16.27 36.82
N TRP A 7 -29.86 -16.62 35.73
CA TRP A 7 -29.12 -15.65 34.94
C TRP A 7 -30.07 -14.62 34.34
N SER A 8 -29.79 -13.33 34.61
CA SER A 8 -30.57 -12.21 34.09
C SER A 8 -30.32 -12.05 32.59
N PRO A 9 -31.35 -11.93 31.74
CA PRO A 9 -31.19 -11.70 30.30
C PRO A 9 -30.46 -10.39 29.99
N LEU A 10 -30.47 -9.43 30.91
CA LEU A 10 -29.68 -8.19 30.83
C LEU A 10 -28.17 -8.43 30.83
N LEU A 11 -27.70 -9.46 31.54
CA LEU A 11 -26.27 -9.80 31.59
C LEU A 11 -25.80 -10.38 30.25
N SER A 12 -26.66 -11.17 29.59
CA SER A 12 -26.40 -11.71 28.25
C SER A 12 -26.36 -10.63 27.17
N ILE A 13 -27.23 -9.62 27.26
CA ILE A 13 -27.25 -8.47 26.33
C ILE A 13 -26.01 -7.59 26.53
N LEU A 14 -25.59 -7.33 27.77
CA LEU A 14 -24.34 -6.59 28.06
C LEU A 14 -23.10 -7.33 27.57
N LEU A 15 -23.05 -8.67 27.69
CA LEU A 15 -21.96 -9.49 27.17
C LEU A 15 -21.90 -9.48 25.63
N LEU A 16 -23.05 -9.53 24.94
CA LEU A 16 -23.09 -9.40 23.48
C LEU A 16 -22.68 -7.99 23.01
N ALA A 17 -23.19 -6.93 23.65
CA ALA A 17 -22.81 -5.55 23.34
C ALA A 17 -21.31 -5.30 23.59
N GLY A 18 -20.73 -5.94 24.61
CA GLY A 18 -19.30 -5.92 24.87
C GLY A 18 -18.47 -6.66 23.82
N MET A 19 -18.98 -7.75 23.24
CA MET A 19 -18.27 -8.50 22.19
C MET A 19 -18.33 -7.84 20.81
N VAL A 20 -19.43 -7.16 20.48
CA VAL A 20 -19.58 -6.41 19.21
C VAL A 20 -18.58 -5.25 19.13
N GLY A 21 -18.11 -4.72 20.27
CA GLY A 21 -17.07 -3.70 20.33
C GLY A 21 -15.63 -4.21 20.23
N ILE A 22 -15.41 -5.54 20.07
CA ILE A 22 -14.07 -6.16 20.05
C ILE A 22 -13.75 -6.80 18.70
N SER A 23 -14.73 -7.00 17.81
CA SER A 23 -14.44 -7.40 16.43
C SER A 23 -14.06 -6.17 15.60
N HIS A 24 -12.77 -5.85 15.56
CA HIS A 24 -12.24 -5.02 14.49
C HIS A 24 -12.18 -5.89 13.23
N ALA A 25 -13.07 -5.63 12.27
CA ALA A 25 -12.87 -6.14 10.93
C ALA A 25 -11.59 -5.50 10.38
N GLY A 26 -10.68 -6.32 9.84
CA GLY A 26 -9.48 -5.81 9.21
C GLY A 26 -9.79 -5.02 7.94
N ASN A 27 -8.83 -4.21 7.52
CA ASN A 27 -8.91 -3.45 6.28
C ASN A 27 -8.37 -4.29 5.12
N ILE A 28 -9.04 -4.23 3.96
CA ILE A 28 -8.55 -4.86 2.73
C ILE A 28 -7.86 -3.81 1.86
N ALA A 29 -6.67 -4.12 1.39
CA ALA A 29 -5.93 -3.36 0.38
C ALA A 29 -5.90 -4.14 -0.94
N VAL A 30 -6.03 -3.46 -2.08
CA VAL A 30 -6.09 -4.10 -3.40
C VAL A 30 -5.20 -3.38 -4.42
N TYR A 31 -4.56 -4.16 -5.29
CA TYR A 31 -3.85 -3.66 -6.46
C TYR A 31 -4.82 -3.56 -7.65
N TRP A 32 -4.84 -2.42 -8.34
CA TRP A 32 -5.69 -2.16 -9.51
C TRP A 32 -4.87 -1.52 -10.63
N GLY A 33 -5.12 -1.92 -11.88
CA GLY A 33 -4.57 -1.26 -13.07
C GLY A 33 -3.82 -2.19 -14.02
N GLN A 34 -3.63 -3.47 -13.69
CA GLN A 34 -2.84 -4.40 -14.50
C GLN A 34 -3.69 -5.31 -15.40
N ASN A 35 -5.02 -5.17 -15.38
CA ASN A 35 -5.90 -5.89 -16.30
C ASN A 35 -7.09 -5.02 -16.71
N GLY A 36 -7.17 -4.65 -17.99
CA GLY A 36 -8.26 -3.80 -18.51
C GLY A 36 -9.68 -4.37 -18.37
N ASN A 37 -9.83 -5.63 -17.92
CA ASN A 37 -11.12 -6.27 -17.65
C ASN A 37 -11.44 -6.37 -16.15
N GLU A 38 -10.65 -5.76 -15.26
CA GLU A 38 -10.85 -5.83 -13.80
C GLU A 38 -11.89 -4.84 -13.25
N GLY A 39 -12.59 -4.13 -14.14
CA GLY A 39 -13.50 -3.05 -13.78
C GLY A 39 -12.79 -1.71 -13.65
N THR A 40 -13.56 -0.63 -13.51
CA THR A 40 -13.01 0.72 -13.36
C THR A 40 -12.45 0.95 -11.95
N LEU A 41 -11.64 2.00 -11.77
CA LEU A 41 -11.19 2.41 -10.45
C LEU A 41 -12.39 2.80 -9.56
N ALA A 42 -13.41 3.44 -10.16
CA ALA A 42 -14.66 3.72 -9.47
C ALA A 42 -15.38 2.45 -8.99
N ASP A 43 -15.42 1.38 -9.79
CA ASP A 43 -16.05 0.10 -9.38
C ASP A 43 -15.34 -0.50 -8.17
N ALA A 44 -14.01 -0.49 -8.15
CA ALA A 44 -13.23 -0.94 -6.99
C ALA A 44 -13.60 -0.13 -5.73
N CYS A 45 -13.64 1.19 -5.84
CA CYS A 45 -13.91 2.07 -4.71
C CYS A 45 -15.37 2.11 -4.24
N ASN A 46 -16.32 1.77 -5.11
CA ASN A 46 -17.74 1.68 -4.79
C ASN A 46 -18.16 0.27 -4.33
N SER A 47 -17.22 -0.67 -4.23
CA SER A 47 -17.50 -2.04 -3.76
C SER A 47 -17.75 -2.13 -2.25
N ASP A 48 -17.39 -1.09 -1.48
CA ASP A 48 -17.32 -1.08 -0.01
C ASP A 48 -16.40 -2.17 0.59
N LEU A 49 -15.56 -2.82 -0.22
CA LEU A 49 -14.65 -3.88 0.22
C LEU A 49 -13.28 -3.36 0.66
N TYR A 50 -12.81 -2.28 0.05
CA TYR A 50 -11.41 -1.87 0.12
C TYR A 50 -11.24 -0.58 0.90
N ALA A 51 -10.28 -0.57 1.84
CA ALA A 51 -9.83 0.64 2.52
C ALA A 51 -8.66 1.31 1.77
N TYR A 52 -7.92 0.54 0.97
CA TYR A 52 -6.78 1.00 0.19
C TYR A 52 -6.84 0.45 -1.23
N VAL A 53 -6.57 1.31 -2.22
CA VAL A 53 -6.37 0.92 -3.62
C VAL A 53 -5.00 1.41 -4.07
N MET A 54 -4.16 0.48 -4.49
CA MET A 54 -2.85 0.75 -5.08
C MET A 54 -3.01 0.77 -6.61
N VAL A 55 -2.88 1.96 -7.19
CA VAL A 55 -2.86 2.17 -8.64
C VAL A 55 -1.51 1.71 -9.17
N SER A 56 -1.53 0.68 -9.99
CA SER A 56 -0.37 -0.13 -10.32
C SER A 56 -0.16 -0.18 -11.83
N PHE A 57 1.00 0.26 -12.37
CA PHE A 57 2.23 0.68 -11.67
C PHE A 57 2.92 1.85 -12.35
N LEU A 58 3.71 2.61 -11.59
CA LEU A 58 4.85 3.34 -12.16
C LEU A 58 6.01 2.36 -12.35
N SER A 59 6.05 1.71 -13.52
CA SER A 59 6.93 0.57 -13.82
C SER A 59 8.31 0.97 -14.38
N THR A 60 8.53 2.26 -14.64
CA THR A 60 9.82 2.79 -15.10
C THR A 60 10.13 4.07 -14.36
N PHE A 61 11.31 4.18 -13.74
CA PHE A 61 11.82 5.39 -13.09
C PHE A 61 13.31 5.25 -12.72
N GLY A 62 13.94 6.36 -12.36
CA GLY A 62 15.33 6.41 -11.91
C GLY A 62 16.36 6.13 -13.02
N ASN A 63 17.64 6.20 -12.69
CA ASN A 63 18.77 6.10 -13.62
C ASN A 63 18.67 7.09 -14.81
N GLY A 64 18.10 8.28 -14.57
CA GLY A 64 17.88 9.29 -15.62
C GLY A 64 16.80 8.96 -16.66
N GLN A 65 16.03 7.88 -16.47
CA GLN A 65 14.91 7.53 -17.33
C GLN A 65 13.74 8.50 -17.11
N THR A 66 12.96 8.75 -18.17
CA THR A 66 11.64 9.39 -18.02
C THR A 66 10.69 8.41 -17.33
N PRO A 67 10.07 8.77 -16.18
CA PRO A 67 9.18 7.84 -15.50
C PRO A 67 7.95 7.51 -16.34
N ALA A 68 7.51 6.25 -16.31
CA ALA A 68 6.39 5.77 -17.11
C ALA A 68 5.39 5.00 -16.26
N LEU A 69 4.14 5.44 -16.35
CA LEU A 69 2.97 4.74 -15.81
C LEU A 69 2.57 3.62 -16.77
N ASN A 70 2.10 2.51 -16.24
CA ASN A 70 1.49 1.42 -17.01
C ASN A 70 0.20 0.99 -16.31
N LEU A 71 -0.94 1.23 -16.96
CA LEU A 71 -2.26 0.76 -16.51
C LEU A 71 -2.87 -0.25 -17.49
N ALA A 72 -2.01 -1.09 -18.07
CA ALA A 72 -2.37 -2.14 -19.02
C ALA A 72 -3.38 -1.67 -20.08
N GLY A 73 -4.58 -2.24 -20.08
CA GLY A 73 -5.64 -1.96 -21.06
C GLY A 73 -6.59 -0.83 -20.67
N HIS A 74 -6.40 -0.17 -19.53
CA HIS A 74 -7.32 0.85 -19.03
C HIS A 74 -7.16 2.19 -19.75
N CYS A 75 -5.93 2.58 -20.04
CA CYS A 75 -5.60 3.84 -20.71
C CYS A 75 -4.16 3.79 -21.25
N ASP A 76 -3.79 4.78 -22.06
CA ASP A 76 -2.44 5.01 -22.57
C ASP A 76 -1.90 6.36 -22.06
N PRO A 77 -0.97 6.37 -21.08
CA PRO A 77 -0.43 7.59 -20.51
C PRO A 77 0.25 8.50 -21.53
N LEU A 78 0.82 7.96 -22.61
CA LEU A 78 1.47 8.75 -23.65
C LEU A 78 0.46 9.55 -24.49
N SER A 79 -0.77 9.05 -24.60
CA SER A 79 -1.88 9.75 -25.24
C SER A 79 -2.56 10.77 -24.32
N GLY A 80 -2.23 10.78 -23.02
CA GLY A 80 -2.82 11.66 -22.01
C GLY A 80 -4.25 11.31 -21.60
N ASN A 81 -4.79 10.17 -22.05
CA ASN A 81 -6.17 9.76 -21.76
C ASN A 81 -6.36 9.14 -20.35
N CYS A 82 -5.28 8.90 -19.61
CA CYS A 82 -5.33 8.40 -18.23
C CYS A 82 -5.81 9.45 -17.21
N ASN A 83 -5.90 10.72 -17.61
CA ASN A 83 -6.45 11.78 -16.76
C ASN A 83 -7.92 11.56 -16.38
N VAL A 84 -8.62 10.69 -17.10
CA VAL A 84 -10.00 10.28 -16.81
C VAL A 84 -10.16 9.72 -15.39
N PHE A 85 -9.11 9.12 -14.82
CA PHE A 85 -9.15 8.55 -13.47
C PHE A 85 -9.12 9.58 -12.35
N SER A 86 -8.89 10.87 -12.64
CA SER A 86 -8.89 11.94 -11.64
C SER A 86 -10.22 12.00 -10.85
N SER A 87 -11.36 11.87 -11.53
CA SER A 87 -12.69 11.85 -10.89
C SER A 87 -12.91 10.58 -10.06
N ASP A 88 -12.38 9.46 -10.52
CA ASP A 88 -12.51 8.18 -9.82
C ASP A 88 -11.71 8.22 -8.52
N ILE A 89 -10.47 8.72 -8.57
CA ILE A 89 -9.61 8.93 -7.40
C ILE A 89 -10.31 9.81 -6.36
N THR A 90 -10.88 10.94 -6.78
CA THR A 90 -11.57 11.83 -5.83
C THR A 90 -12.84 11.20 -5.25
N THR A 91 -13.55 10.38 -6.04
CA THR A 91 -14.69 9.58 -5.57
C THR A 91 -14.25 8.56 -4.52
N CYS A 92 -13.18 7.79 -4.78
CA CYS A 92 -12.58 6.86 -3.82
C CYS A 92 -12.27 7.56 -2.49
N GLN A 93 -11.59 8.69 -2.55
CA GLN A 93 -11.20 9.47 -1.37
C GLN A 93 -12.42 9.99 -0.60
N SER A 94 -13.48 10.39 -1.30
CA SER A 94 -14.75 10.82 -0.68
C SER A 94 -15.47 9.67 0.05
N ASN A 95 -15.28 8.43 -0.40
CA ASN A 95 -15.76 7.21 0.25
C ASN A 95 -14.83 6.75 1.40
N GLY A 96 -13.76 7.48 1.67
CA GLY A 96 -12.79 7.15 2.72
C GLY A 96 -11.66 6.22 2.27
N VAL A 97 -11.72 5.68 1.05
CA VAL A 97 -10.70 4.81 0.46
C VAL A 97 -9.43 5.61 0.18
N LYS A 98 -8.28 5.11 0.63
CA LYS A 98 -6.97 5.70 0.35
C LYS A 98 -6.48 5.21 -1.01
N VAL A 99 -6.09 6.13 -1.90
CA VAL A 99 -5.58 5.78 -3.22
C VAL A 99 -4.09 6.11 -3.29
N LEU A 100 -3.26 5.10 -3.52
CA LEU A 100 -1.80 5.21 -3.57
C LEU A 100 -1.30 4.87 -4.97
N LEU A 101 -0.19 5.48 -5.39
CA LEU A 101 0.55 5.03 -6.58
C LEU A 101 1.55 3.96 -6.16
N SER A 102 1.51 2.79 -6.78
CA SER A 102 2.51 1.74 -6.56
C SER A 102 3.67 1.85 -7.54
N LEU A 103 4.88 1.84 -7.00
CA LEU A 103 6.14 1.87 -7.72
C LEU A 103 6.64 0.45 -7.95
N GLY A 104 7.11 0.17 -9.16
CA GLY A 104 7.79 -1.08 -9.48
C GLY A 104 6.86 -2.15 -10.03
N GLY A 105 6.64 -3.20 -9.23
CA GLY A 105 5.99 -4.46 -9.62
C GLY A 105 6.96 -5.49 -10.22
N GLY A 106 6.52 -6.73 -10.39
CA GLY A 106 7.34 -7.85 -10.89
C GLY A 106 7.92 -7.70 -12.30
N ALA A 107 7.52 -6.68 -13.06
CA ALA A 107 8.09 -6.34 -14.37
C ALA A 107 8.28 -4.82 -14.52
N GLY A 108 9.36 -4.40 -15.19
CA GLY A 108 9.65 -2.97 -15.39
C GLY A 108 11.14 -2.69 -15.57
N SER A 109 11.48 -1.40 -15.60
CA SER A 109 12.86 -0.90 -15.64
C SER A 109 13.00 0.23 -14.63
N TYR A 110 13.29 -0.14 -13.39
CA TYR A 110 13.35 0.79 -12.27
C TYR A 110 14.57 0.52 -11.37
N GLY A 111 15.03 1.58 -10.70
CA GLY A 111 16.16 1.52 -9.78
C GLY A 111 16.76 2.91 -9.59
N LEU A 112 17.39 3.14 -8.45
CA LEU A 112 17.95 4.44 -8.08
C LEU A 112 19.48 4.34 -8.11
N SER A 113 20.14 5.27 -8.82
CA SER A 113 21.62 5.26 -8.97
C SER A 113 22.38 6.07 -7.92
N SER A 114 21.71 7.02 -7.26
CA SER A 114 22.33 7.90 -6.26
C SER A 114 21.27 8.59 -5.39
N THR A 115 21.70 9.28 -4.34
CA THR A 115 20.85 10.14 -3.52
C THR A 115 20.16 11.22 -4.36
N GLU A 116 20.85 11.82 -5.32
CA GLU A 116 20.28 12.83 -6.23
C GLU A 116 19.22 12.25 -7.16
N ASP A 117 19.40 11.00 -7.61
CA ASP A 117 18.40 10.28 -8.40
C ASP A 117 17.16 9.97 -7.55
N ALA A 118 17.34 9.52 -6.30
CA ALA A 118 16.25 9.34 -5.34
C ALA A 118 15.49 10.64 -5.07
N GLN A 119 16.20 11.76 -4.89
CA GLN A 119 15.57 13.08 -4.71
C GLN A 119 14.83 13.55 -5.97
N SER A 120 15.38 13.28 -7.15
CA SER A 120 14.75 13.62 -8.43
C SER A 120 13.45 12.83 -8.64
N VAL A 121 13.46 11.54 -8.33
CA VAL A 121 12.26 10.69 -8.35
C VAL A 121 11.24 11.17 -7.30
N ALA A 122 11.67 11.50 -6.08
CA ALA A 122 10.78 12.05 -5.04
C ALA A 122 10.08 13.34 -5.50
N THR A 123 10.83 14.25 -6.12
CA THR A 123 10.31 15.51 -6.67
C THR A 123 9.32 15.24 -7.79
N TYR A 124 9.65 14.34 -8.71
CA TYR A 124 8.75 13.94 -9.79
C TYR A 124 7.42 13.39 -9.26
N LEU A 125 7.47 12.48 -8.27
CA LEU A 125 6.27 11.92 -7.64
C LEU A 125 5.44 13.00 -6.95
N TRP A 126 6.11 13.92 -6.24
CA TRP A 126 5.45 15.05 -5.59
C TRP A 126 4.67 15.91 -6.61
N ASP A 127 5.32 16.31 -7.70
CA ASP A 127 4.75 17.24 -8.68
C ASP A 127 3.70 16.61 -9.60
N ASN A 128 3.81 15.31 -9.89
CA ASN A 128 2.96 14.65 -10.87
C ASN A 128 1.81 13.83 -10.28
N PHE A 129 1.90 13.45 -9.00
CA PHE A 129 0.91 12.55 -8.38
C PHE A 129 0.45 13.00 -6.99
N LEU A 130 1.28 13.75 -6.26
CA LEU A 130 0.95 14.24 -4.92
C LEU A 130 0.63 15.75 -4.97
N GLY A 131 0.97 16.49 -3.92
CA GLY A 131 0.55 17.89 -3.70
C GLY A 131 1.40 18.95 -4.41
N GLY A 132 2.37 18.55 -5.23
CA GLY A 132 3.14 19.47 -6.06
C GLY A 132 2.37 19.91 -7.30
N SER A 133 3.08 20.49 -8.27
CA SER A 133 2.46 21.05 -9.47
C SER A 133 3.19 20.65 -10.73
N SER A 134 2.43 20.16 -11.72
CA SER A 134 2.92 19.79 -13.04
C SER A 134 1.84 20.09 -14.08
N SER A 135 2.26 20.50 -15.28
CA SER A 135 1.33 20.75 -16.40
C SER A 135 0.88 19.47 -17.11
N SER A 136 1.48 18.32 -16.79
CA SER A 136 1.29 17.05 -17.47
C SER A 136 1.16 15.88 -16.49
N ARG A 137 0.30 16.04 -15.47
CA ARG A 137 0.02 15.00 -14.47
C ARG A 137 -0.61 13.77 -15.13
N PRO A 138 -0.01 12.57 -15.04
CA PRO A 138 -0.51 11.40 -15.78
C PRO A 138 -1.94 10.96 -15.43
N LEU A 139 -2.34 11.14 -14.18
CA LEU A 139 -3.69 10.81 -13.68
C LEU A 139 -4.58 12.05 -13.50
N GLY A 140 -4.19 13.19 -14.08
CA GLY A 140 -4.89 14.46 -13.93
C GLY A 140 -4.66 15.14 -12.57
N ASP A 141 -5.59 16.02 -12.21
CA ASP A 141 -5.43 16.96 -11.08
C ASP A 141 -5.62 16.33 -9.69
N ALA A 142 -6.11 15.10 -9.61
CA ALA A 142 -6.26 14.42 -8.33
C ALA A 142 -4.92 14.27 -7.61
N VAL A 143 -4.95 14.48 -6.29
CA VAL A 143 -3.81 14.32 -5.39
C VAL A 143 -3.95 12.98 -4.69
N LEU A 144 -3.07 12.05 -4.99
CA LEU A 144 -3.04 10.73 -4.35
C LEU A 144 -2.72 10.85 -2.84
N ASP A 145 -3.12 9.85 -2.08
CA ASP A 145 -2.89 9.80 -0.64
C ASP A 145 -1.43 9.45 -0.30
N GLY A 146 -0.75 8.72 -1.19
CA GLY A 146 0.58 8.21 -0.88
C GLY A 146 1.23 7.41 -1.98
N ILE A 147 2.38 6.84 -1.63
CA ILE A 147 3.22 6.04 -2.51
C ILE A 147 3.43 4.66 -1.88
N ASP A 148 3.16 3.63 -2.67
CA ASP A 148 3.40 2.24 -2.34
C ASP A 148 4.70 1.75 -2.99
N PHE A 149 5.56 1.08 -2.21
CA PHE A 149 6.85 0.58 -2.65
C PHE A 149 6.76 -0.93 -2.89
N ASP A 150 6.47 -1.32 -4.12
CA ASP A 150 6.47 -2.72 -4.58
C ASP A 150 7.75 -3.03 -5.38
N ILE A 151 8.88 -2.95 -4.70
CA ILE A 151 10.21 -3.09 -5.32
C ILE A 151 10.62 -4.56 -5.30
N GLU A 152 10.36 -5.26 -6.40
CA GLU A 152 10.59 -6.70 -6.52
C GLU A 152 11.94 -7.06 -7.19
N THR A 153 12.52 -6.13 -7.94
CA THR A 153 13.75 -6.36 -8.73
C THR A 153 14.74 -5.20 -8.61
N GLY A 154 15.95 -5.37 -9.15
CA GLY A 154 16.99 -4.34 -9.14
C GLY A 154 17.81 -4.31 -7.85
N ASN A 155 18.57 -3.22 -7.67
CA ASN A 155 19.34 -2.99 -6.44
C ASN A 155 18.44 -2.42 -5.33
N SER A 156 18.85 -2.59 -4.07
CA SER A 156 18.13 -2.09 -2.89
C SER A 156 18.53 -0.68 -2.44
N ALA A 157 19.44 -0.03 -3.17
CA ALA A 157 20.05 1.21 -2.74
C ALA A 157 19.07 2.39 -2.88
N HIS A 158 19.20 3.38 -2.00
CA HIS A 158 18.55 4.69 -2.05
C HIS A 158 17.01 4.72 -1.89
N TYR A 159 16.34 3.58 -1.71
CA TYR A 159 14.89 3.57 -1.43
C TYR A 159 14.54 4.08 -0.02
N ASP A 160 15.47 3.98 0.93
CA ASP A 160 15.39 4.63 2.24
C ASP A 160 15.46 6.16 2.13
N GLU A 161 16.33 6.67 1.26
CA GLU A 161 16.40 8.09 0.94
C GLU A 161 15.14 8.57 0.22
N LEU A 162 14.65 7.80 -0.77
CA LEU A 162 13.38 8.10 -1.45
C LEU A 162 12.21 8.19 -0.46
N ALA A 163 12.07 7.21 0.45
CA ALA A 163 11.06 7.24 1.50
C ALA A 163 11.23 8.47 2.42
N THR A 164 12.47 8.81 2.77
CA THR A 164 12.78 10.00 3.58
C THR A 164 12.36 11.29 2.87
N PHE A 165 12.73 11.49 1.60
CA PHE A 165 12.35 12.67 0.84
C PHE A 165 10.83 12.79 0.65
N LEU A 166 10.14 11.68 0.34
CA LEU A 166 8.68 11.67 0.23
C LEU A 166 8.01 12.03 1.56
N SER A 167 8.50 11.50 2.68
CA SER A 167 7.95 11.78 4.00
C SER A 167 8.04 13.28 4.37
N GLN A 168 9.11 13.97 3.96
CA GLN A 168 9.32 15.39 4.24
C GLN A 168 8.25 16.29 3.59
N TYR A 169 7.69 15.90 2.44
CA TYR A 169 6.61 16.64 1.81
C TYR A 169 5.33 16.68 2.66
N SER A 170 5.16 15.78 3.62
CA SER A 170 4.03 15.83 4.57
C SER A 170 3.98 17.14 5.36
N ALA A 171 5.13 17.81 5.56
CA ALA A 171 5.20 19.11 6.22
C ALA A 171 4.57 20.25 5.39
N GLN A 172 4.26 20.02 4.11
CA GLN A 172 3.70 21.02 3.20
C GLN A 172 2.16 21.04 3.18
N GLY A 173 1.49 20.21 4.00
CA GLY A 173 0.06 20.36 4.29
C GLY A 173 -0.69 19.04 4.42
N ARG A 174 -0.61 18.16 3.42
CA ARG A 174 -1.26 16.84 3.43
C ARG A 174 -0.21 15.76 3.72
N LYS A 175 -0.52 14.85 4.66
CA LYS A 175 0.30 13.67 4.91
C LYS A 175 0.49 12.87 3.62
N VAL A 176 1.72 12.50 3.32
CA VAL A 176 2.07 11.52 2.28
C VAL A 176 2.16 10.17 2.95
N TYR A 177 1.22 9.28 2.65
CA TYR A 177 1.27 7.90 3.15
C TYR A 177 2.37 7.13 2.44
N LEU A 178 3.13 6.34 3.19
CA LEU A 178 4.16 5.47 2.64
C LEU A 178 3.83 4.03 2.97
N THR A 179 3.69 3.19 1.96
CA THR A 179 3.42 1.76 2.15
C THR A 179 4.43 0.92 1.39
N ALA A 180 4.57 -0.35 1.78
CA ALA A 180 5.51 -1.25 1.12
C ALA A 180 4.90 -2.63 0.93
N ALA A 181 5.11 -3.20 -0.24
CA ALA A 181 4.82 -4.59 -0.54
C ALA A 181 6.12 -5.39 -0.59
N ARG A 182 6.23 -6.41 0.28
CA ARG A 182 7.46 -7.19 0.42
C ARG A 182 7.21 -8.66 0.24
N GLN A 183 8.17 -9.36 -0.35
CA GLN A 183 8.15 -10.82 -0.32
C GLN A 183 8.25 -11.32 1.13
N CYS A 184 7.64 -12.47 1.43
CA CYS A 184 7.62 -12.99 2.80
C CYS A 184 8.98 -13.42 3.41
N PRO A 185 10.06 -13.74 2.65
CA PRO A 185 11.35 -14.04 3.27
C PRO A 185 11.90 -12.85 4.08
N TYR A 186 12.38 -13.12 5.29
CA TYR A 186 12.91 -12.10 6.21
C TYR A 186 14.40 -12.33 6.53
N PRO A 187 15.26 -11.29 6.61
CA PRO A 187 14.97 -9.90 6.27
C PRO A 187 14.78 -9.74 4.76
N ASP A 188 13.96 -8.75 4.40
CA ASP A 188 13.74 -8.46 3.00
C ASP A 188 14.98 -7.87 2.32
N ALA A 189 15.29 -8.39 1.13
CA ALA A 189 16.51 -8.07 0.40
C ALA A 189 16.48 -6.69 -0.30
N SER A 190 15.31 -6.19 -0.70
CA SER A 190 15.20 -4.98 -1.55
C SER A 190 14.90 -3.71 -0.78
N LEU A 191 14.17 -3.77 0.35
CA LEU A 191 13.75 -2.61 1.13
C LEU A 191 14.10 -2.69 2.62
N GLY A 192 14.97 -3.62 3.02
CA GLY A 192 15.46 -3.73 4.40
C GLY A 192 15.86 -2.37 5.02
N PRO A 193 16.75 -1.58 4.38
CA PRO A 193 17.11 -0.24 4.87
C PRO A 193 15.93 0.73 4.93
N ALA A 194 15.06 0.73 3.91
CA ALA A 194 13.90 1.61 3.84
C ALA A 194 12.92 1.34 4.99
N LEU A 195 12.61 0.07 5.28
CA LEU A 195 11.73 -0.31 6.38
C LEU A 195 12.31 0.07 7.75
N GLN A 196 13.64 0.04 7.91
CA GLN A 196 14.29 0.40 9.17
C GLN A 196 14.18 1.88 9.52
N THR A 197 13.84 2.74 8.55
CA THR A 197 13.55 4.17 8.80
C THR A 197 12.35 4.37 9.72
N GLY A 198 11.41 3.41 9.77
CA GLY A 198 10.16 3.53 10.51
C GLY A 198 9.17 4.55 9.93
N LEU A 199 9.34 4.94 8.66
CA LEU A 199 8.50 5.92 7.96
C LEU A 199 7.27 5.32 7.28
N PHE A 200 7.26 4.00 7.08
CA PHE A 200 6.16 3.30 6.42
C PHE A 200 4.95 3.17 7.36
N ASP A 201 3.79 3.59 6.87
CA ASP A 201 2.51 3.52 7.57
C ASP A 201 1.96 2.09 7.58
N ASN A 202 2.05 1.40 6.44
CA ASN A 202 1.59 0.02 6.27
C ASN A 202 2.63 -0.81 5.51
N VAL A 203 2.72 -2.09 5.86
CA VAL A 203 3.55 -3.08 5.15
C VAL A 203 2.69 -4.29 4.81
N TRP A 204 2.49 -4.55 3.52
CA TRP A 204 1.73 -5.69 3.00
C TRP A 204 2.71 -6.79 2.61
N VAL A 205 2.82 -7.82 3.46
CA VAL A 205 3.73 -8.94 3.20
C VAL A 205 3.06 -9.94 2.24
N GLN A 206 3.72 -10.18 1.11
CA GLN A 206 3.33 -11.10 0.05
C GLN A 206 3.64 -12.54 0.48
N PHE A 207 2.67 -13.19 1.15
CA PHE A 207 2.75 -14.60 1.56
C PHE A 207 2.41 -15.56 0.41
N TYR A 208 3.01 -15.33 -0.75
CA TYR A 208 2.87 -16.14 -1.96
C TYR A 208 4.18 -16.09 -2.78
N ASN A 209 4.28 -16.96 -3.80
CA ASN A 209 5.47 -17.16 -4.64
C ASN A 209 6.77 -17.53 -3.90
N ASN A 210 6.69 -17.85 -2.60
CA ASN A 210 7.82 -18.11 -1.72
C ASN A 210 7.50 -19.30 -0.79
N PRO A 211 7.77 -20.55 -1.23
CA PRO A 211 7.49 -21.77 -0.47
C PRO A 211 7.93 -21.77 1.02
N PRO A 212 9.08 -21.16 1.40
CA PRO A 212 9.53 -21.16 2.79
C PRO A 212 8.66 -20.38 3.77
N CYS A 213 7.81 -19.47 3.30
CA CYS A 213 7.04 -18.55 4.15
C CYS A 213 5.59 -18.35 3.70
N GLN A 214 5.11 -19.07 2.70
CA GLN A 214 3.72 -19.04 2.25
C GLN A 214 2.89 -20.19 2.85
N TYR A 215 1.57 -20.14 2.61
CA TYR A 215 0.68 -21.27 2.89
C TYR A 215 1.01 -22.49 2.02
N ALA A 216 0.97 -23.69 2.60
CA ALA A 216 0.98 -24.95 1.88
C ALA A 216 -0.33 -25.71 2.16
N SER A 217 -0.76 -26.56 1.23
CA SER A 217 -2.05 -27.28 1.34
C SER A 217 -2.19 -28.03 2.66
N GLY A 218 -3.04 -27.52 3.56
CA GLY A 218 -3.28 -28.07 4.90
C GLY A 218 -2.27 -27.65 5.97
N ASP A 219 -1.30 -26.80 5.66
CA ASP A 219 -0.24 -26.36 6.56
C ASP A 219 0.05 -24.85 6.43
N ALA A 220 -0.30 -24.12 7.49
CA ALA A 220 -0.06 -22.69 7.61
C ALA A 220 1.15 -22.35 8.49
N SER A 221 1.94 -23.34 8.94
CA SER A 221 3.03 -23.15 9.90
C SER A 221 4.11 -22.18 9.39
N ASN A 222 4.52 -22.31 8.13
CA ASN A 222 5.50 -21.43 7.49
C ASN A 222 5.00 -19.98 7.43
N LEU A 223 3.75 -19.77 7.01
CA LEU A 223 3.11 -18.46 6.98
C LEU A 223 3.03 -17.86 8.38
N GLN A 224 2.52 -18.61 9.37
CA GLN A 224 2.40 -18.13 10.75
C GLN A 224 3.76 -17.78 11.37
N SER A 225 4.79 -18.60 11.11
CA SER A 225 6.15 -18.34 11.56
C SER A 225 6.70 -17.04 10.96
N ALA A 226 6.58 -16.87 9.63
CA ALA A 226 7.02 -15.68 8.94
C ALA A 226 6.24 -14.43 9.40
N TRP A 227 4.92 -14.53 9.56
CA TRP A 227 4.08 -13.47 10.14
C TRP A 227 4.58 -13.01 11.50
N ASN A 228 4.86 -13.96 12.41
CA ASN A 228 5.40 -13.65 13.73
C ASN A 228 6.77 -12.94 13.64
N THR A 229 7.63 -13.34 12.69
CA THR A 229 8.91 -12.68 12.44
C THR A 229 8.71 -11.24 11.95
N TRP A 230 7.86 -11.03 10.95
CA TRP A 230 7.57 -9.71 10.39
C TRP A 230 6.99 -8.75 11.43
N THR A 231 5.95 -9.17 12.14
CA THR A 231 5.25 -8.33 13.12
C THR A 231 6.09 -7.99 14.36
N SER A 232 7.07 -8.83 14.71
CA SER A 232 8.01 -8.55 15.81
C SER A 232 9.23 -7.72 15.39
N SER A 233 9.56 -7.69 14.10
CA SER A 233 10.80 -7.07 13.61
C SER A 233 10.61 -5.70 12.94
N VAL A 234 9.43 -5.44 12.35
CA VAL A 234 9.14 -4.12 11.76
C VAL A 234 8.87 -3.12 12.88
N LYS A 235 9.68 -2.05 12.92
CA LYS A 235 9.49 -0.94 13.85
C LYS A 235 8.32 -0.09 13.39
N ASN A 236 7.13 -0.36 13.91
CA ASN A 236 6.02 0.57 13.74
C ASN A 236 6.22 1.81 14.61
N SER A 237 6.26 2.98 13.98
CA SER A 237 6.15 4.27 14.66
C SER A 237 4.73 4.52 15.21
N TYR A 238 3.74 3.69 14.85
CA TYR A 238 2.39 3.67 15.44
C TYR A 238 1.92 2.25 15.77
N SER A 239 1.81 1.94 17.07
CA SER A 239 1.50 0.63 17.63
C SER A 239 0.04 0.16 17.48
N SER A 240 -0.70 0.57 16.44
CA SER A 240 -2.14 0.26 16.36
C SER A 240 -2.70 -0.28 15.03
N GLN A 241 -1.93 -0.45 13.95
CA GLN A 241 -2.52 -0.90 12.66
C GLN A 241 -1.93 -2.17 12.03
N VAL A 242 -0.90 -2.80 12.60
CA VAL A 242 -0.33 -4.07 12.07
C VAL A 242 -1.03 -5.33 12.62
N LYS A 243 -2.34 -5.26 12.88
CA LYS A 243 -3.11 -6.45 13.32
C LYS A 243 -4.01 -7.07 12.27
N ASP A 244 -4.14 -6.47 11.11
CA ASP A 244 -5.38 -6.62 10.34
C ASP A 244 -5.17 -7.17 8.92
N SER A 245 -4.37 -8.23 8.78
CA SER A 245 -4.29 -8.98 7.52
C SER A 245 -3.97 -10.45 7.79
N VAL A 246 -5.03 -11.26 7.97
CA VAL A 246 -5.03 -12.72 7.76
C VAL A 246 -6.12 -13.03 6.77
#